data_AF-A0A6I3MJG0-F1
#
_entry.id   AF-A0A6I3MJG0-F1
#
_cell.length_a   1.000
_cell.length_b   1.000
_cell.length_c   1.000
_cell.angle_alpha   90.00
_cell.angle_beta   90.00
_cell.angle_gamma   90.00
#
_symmetry.space_group_name_H-M   'P 1'
#
loop_
_entity.id
_entity.type
_entity.pdbx_description
1 polymer ?
#
loop_
_entity_poly.entity_id
_entity_poly.type
_entity_poly.pdbx_seq_one_letter_code
_entity_poly.pdbx_strand_id
1 'polypeptide(L)'
;MKRIVLALIVLFLITSCGKNEKNLHPDLMKPNWDGIKTEKLKFKIGDVVSIFIDKQYYSGIIMDFDEDKGGIWYGISLSDYRWIVPNKKKIKELNFFGRQIPSGFGGDCINCCDLVYLNQKDVDKNIIVVNNIKIDINKISIGSIQPLGKLKEIETTYFQGMKARKRKSAECGEATLEPNRINDRYFKIEDVL
;
A
#
# COMPACT_ATOMS: atom_id res chain seq x y z
N MET A 1 0.60 55.44 17.46
CA MET A 1 1.10 54.21 18.12
C MET A 1 0.10 53.05 18.13
N LYS A 2 -1.15 53.23 18.61
CA LYS A 2 -2.15 52.12 18.69
C LYS A 2 -2.48 51.40 17.36
N ARG A 3 -2.45 52.11 16.22
CA ARG A 3 -2.74 51.53 14.89
C ARG A 3 -1.61 50.65 14.33
N ILE A 4 -0.36 50.90 14.72
CA ILE A 4 0.82 50.13 14.27
C ILE A 4 0.91 48.81 15.04
N VAL A 5 0.57 48.82 16.33
CA VAL A 5 0.53 47.61 17.18
C VAL A 5 -0.56 46.64 16.70
N LEU A 6 -1.72 47.15 16.27
CA LEU A 6 -2.80 46.32 15.74
C LEU A 6 -2.39 45.63 14.42
N ALA A 7 -1.69 46.35 13.54
CA ALA A 7 -1.19 45.81 12.28
C ALA A 7 -0.13 44.72 12.49
N LEU A 8 0.75 44.87 13.49
CA LEU A 8 1.75 43.87 13.86
C LEU A 8 1.14 42.59 14.46
N ILE A 9 0.07 42.71 15.25
CA ILE A 9 -0.65 41.55 15.80
C ILE A 9 -1.38 40.77 14.69
N VAL A 10 -1.97 41.47 13.72
CA VAL A 10 -2.60 40.83 12.56
C VAL A 10 -1.56 40.14 11.68
N LEU A 11 -0.37 40.75 11.47
CA LEU A 11 0.72 40.13 10.72
C LEU A 11 1.29 38.87 11.41
N PHE A 12 1.32 38.84 12.74
CA PHE A 12 1.81 37.69 13.52
C PHE A 12 0.83 36.51 13.51
N LEU A 13 -0.47 36.77 13.33
CA LEU A 13 -1.50 35.73 13.26
C LEU A 13 -1.51 34.98 11.91
N ILE A 14 -0.99 35.59 10.84
CA ILE A 14 -0.93 34.95 9.50
C ILE A 14 0.28 34.03 9.34
N THR A 15 1.31 34.17 10.18
CA THR A 15 2.53 33.34 10.10
C THR A 15 2.49 32.07 10.95
N SER A 16 1.40 31.83 11.69
CA SER A 16 1.25 30.64 12.55
C SER A 16 0.46 29.48 11.93
N CYS A 17 0.30 29.45 10.60
CA CYS A 17 -0.07 28.22 9.89
C CYS A 17 1.20 27.41 9.58
N GLY A 18 1.95 27.06 10.61
CA GLY A 18 2.85 25.92 10.51
C GLY A 18 1.97 24.68 10.36
N LYS A 19 1.90 24.12 9.14
CA LYS A 19 1.42 22.76 8.94
C LYS A 19 2.38 21.86 9.71
N ASN A 20 2.05 21.58 10.98
CA ASN A 20 2.56 20.41 11.65
C ASN A 20 2.10 19.24 10.77
N GLU A 21 3.02 18.65 10.01
CA GLU A 21 2.84 17.34 9.37
C GLU A 21 2.62 16.33 10.49
N LYS A 22 1.41 16.30 11.04
CA LYS A 22 0.94 15.17 11.83
C LYS A 22 0.96 13.99 10.87
N ASN A 23 1.59 12.89 11.28
CA ASN A 23 1.54 11.60 10.59
C ASN A 23 0.14 11.40 10.00
N LEU A 24 0.03 11.54 8.67
CA LEU A 24 -1.23 11.50 7.96
C LEU A 24 -1.87 10.11 7.99
N HIS A 25 -1.09 9.10 8.36
CA HIS A 25 -1.44 7.68 8.47
C HIS A 25 -2.20 7.40 9.77
N PRO A 26 -3.53 7.20 9.71
CA PRO A 26 -4.35 6.86 10.88
C PRO A 26 -3.96 5.47 11.36
N ASP A 27 -3.94 5.27 12.68
CA ASP A 27 -3.55 3.98 13.26
C ASP A 27 -4.42 2.81 12.77
N LEU A 28 -5.70 3.07 12.47
CA LEU A 28 -6.63 2.09 11.90
C LEU A 28 -6.23 1.54 10.52
N MET A 29 -5.36 2.25 9.79
CA MET A 29 -4.89 1.83 8.47
C MET A 29 -3.51 1.19 8.52
N LYS A 30 -2.86 1.20 9.68
CA LYS A 30 -1.54 0.59 9.84
C LYS A 30 -1.69 -0.92 10.01
N PRO A 31 -0.69 -1.71 9.55
CA PRO A 31 -0.56 -3.10 9.95
C PRO A 31 -0.66 -3.27 11.47
N ASN A 32 -1.39 -4.29 11.93
CA ASN A 32 -1.44 -4.66 13.34
C ASN A 32 -0.86 -6.06 13.52
N TRP A 33 0.27 -6.14 14.24
CA TRP A 33 1.00 -7.40 14.46
C TRP A 33 0.96 -7.87 15.90
N ASP A 34 0.09 -7.28 16.73
CA ASP A 34 -0.04 -7.65 18.12
C ASP A 34 -0.38 -9.15 18.24
N GLY A 35 0.51 -9.90 18.88
CA GLY A 35 0.34 -11.33 19.09
C GLY A 35 0.86 -12.24 17.97
N ILE A 36 1.34 -11.71 16.84
CA ILE A 36 1.91 -12.51 15.74
C ILE A 36 3.36 -12.89 16.06
N LYS A 37 3.68 -14.18 16.01
CA LYS A 37 5.04 -14.70 16.23
C LYS A 37 5.89 -14.60 14.97
N THR A 38 6.50 -13.43 14.77
CA THR A 38 7.28 -13.10 13.55
C THR A 38 8.47 -14.02 13.29
N GLU A 39 8.99 -14.68 14.32
CA GLU A 39 10.16 -15.59 14.27
C GLU A 39 9.92 -16.84 13.42
N LYS A 40 8.64 -17.19 13.20
CA LYS A 40 8.24 -18.39 12.43
C LYS A 40 7.81 -18.06 11.00
N LEU A 41 7.84 -16.79 10.61
CA LEU A 41 7.42 -16.36 9.28
C LEU A 41 8.46 -16.79 8.24
N LYS A 42 7.99 -17.43 7.17
CA LYS A 42 8.84 -17.82 6.04
C LYS A 42 9.32 -16.60 5.26
N PHE A 43 8.43 -15.64 5.08
CA PHE A 43 8.70 -14.37 4.41
C PHE A 43 8.66 -13.22 5.41
N LYS A 44 9.40 -12.16 5.12
CA LYS A 44 9.55 -10.96 5.97
C LYS A 44 8.98 -9.74 5.27
N ILE A 45 8.60 -8.72 6.04
CA ILE A 45 8.23 -7.42 5.46
C ILE A 45 9.37 -6.91 4.58
N GLY A 46 9.03 -6.45 3.39
CA GLY A 46 10.00 -5.97 2.42
C GLY A 46 10.65 -7.08 1.58
N ASP A 47 10.30 -8.34 1.79
CA ASP A 47 10.65 -9.38 0.82
C ASP A 47 9.93 -9.10 -0.49
N VAL A 48 10.73 -8.97 -1.53
CA VAL A 48 10.26 -8.86 -2.91
C VAL A 48 10.10 -10.28 -3.40
N VAL A 49 8.88 -10.60 -3.82
CA VAL A 49 8.51 -11.96 -4.18
C VAL A 49 8.15 -12.07 -5.65
N SER A 50 8.51 -13.19 -6.24
CA SER A 50 8.06 -13.60 -7.56
C SER A 50 7.17 -14.82 -7.44
N ILE A 51 5.95 -14.68 -7.93
CA ILE A 51 4.86 -15.66 -7.81
C ILE A 51 4.64 -16.30 -9.17
N PHE A 52 4.89 -17.61 -9.27
CA PHE A 52 4.76 -18.38 -10.50
C PHE A 52 3.37 -19.00 -10.63
N ILE A 53 2.64 -18.63 -11.69
CA ILE A 53 1.31 -19.15 -12.02
C ILE A 53 1.23 -19.32 -13.54
N ASP A 54 0.85 -20.51 -14.01
CA ASP A 54 0.57 -20.80 -15.42
C ASP A 54 1.61 -20.22 -16.40
N LYS A 55 2.91 -20.44 -16.10
CA LYS A 55 4.08 -20.00 -16.90
C LYS A 55 4.36 -18.48 -16.88
N GLN A 56 3.74 -17.75 -15.97
CA GLN A 56 3.97 -16.32 -15.75
C GLN A 56 4.46 -16.10 -14.32
N TYR A 57 5.33 -15.11 -14.18
CA TYR A 57 5.80 -14.58 -12.91
C TYR A 57 5.13 -13.25 -12.65
N TYR A 58 4.49 -13.14 -11.49
CA TYR A 58 3.90 -11.91 -10.96
C TYR A 58 4.83 -11.40 -9.86
N SER A 59 5.21 -10.12 -9.92
CA SER A 59 6.08 -9.52 -8.90
C SER A 59 5.24 -8.80 -7.84
N GLY A 60 5.63 -8.93 -6.58
CA GLY A 60 5.00 -8.23 -5.45
C GLY A 60 5.95 -8.03 -4.28
N ILE A 61 5.47 -7.39 -3.22
CA ILE A 61 6.21 -7.18 -1.97
C ILE A 61 5.35 -7.60 -0.80
N ILE A 62 5.95 -8.28 0.17
CA ILE A 62 5.33 -8.58 1.45
C ILE A 62 5.25 -7.30 2.29
N MET A 63 4.04 -6.85 2.56
CA MET A 63 3.75 -5.58 3.25
C MET A 63 3.02 -5.78 4.57
N ASP A 64 2.43 -6.95 4.78
CA ASP A 64 1.70 -7.26 6.00
C ASP A 64 1.65 -8.78 6.27
N PHE A 65 1.26 -9.14 7.50
CA PHE A 65 0.91 -10.49 7.90
C PHE A 65 -0.33 -10.48 8.78
N ASP A 66 -1.10 -11.56 8.68
CA ASP A 66 -2.19 -11.85 9.61
C ASP A 66 -2.08 -13.32 10.07
N GLU A 67 -2.66 -13.65 11.21
CA GLU A 67 -2.69 -15.01 11.75
C GLU A 67 -4.09 -15.35 12.26
N ASP A 68 -4.66 -16.42 11.71
CA ASP A 68 -5.96 -16.94 12.13
C ASP A 68 -5.93 -18.47 12.34
N LYS A 69 -7.11 -19.08 12.50
CA LYS A 69 -7.24 -20.55 12.66
C LYS A 69 -6.71 -21.33 11.45
N GLY A 70 -6.64 -20.70 10.28
CA GLY A 70 -6.08 -21.25 9.05
C GLY A 70 -4.56 -21.10 8.95
N GLY A 71 -3.92 -20.45 9.93
CA GLY A 71 -2.49 -20.21 10.00
C GLY A 71 -2.09 -18.81 9.56
N ILE A 72 -0.84 -18.68 9.10
CA ILE A 72 -0.27 -17.38 8.68
C ILE A 72 -0.78 -17.01 7.29
N TRP A 73 -1.15 -15.75 7.12
CA TRP A 73 -1.50 -15.12 5.86
C TRP A 73 -0.50 -14.02 5.51
N TYR A 74 -0.02 -14.04 4.28
CA TYR A 74 0.95 -13.08 3.76
C TYR A 74 0.23 -12.02 2.94
N GLY A 75 0.26 -10.77 3.40
CA GLY A 75 -0.27 -9.61 2.69
C GLY A 75 0.73 -9.11 1.66
N ILE A 76 0.42 -9.32 0.39
CA ILE A 76 1.30 -9.02 -0.75
C ILE A 76 0.72 -7.86 -1.56
N SER A 77 1.50 -6.80 -1.74
CA SER A 77 1.15 -5.80 -2.76
C SER A 77 1.73 -6.20 -4.11
N LEU A 78 0.86 -6.40 -5.09
CA LEU A 78 1.26 -6.76 -6.46
C LEU A 78 1.78 -5.53 -7.20
N SER A 79 2.80 -5.73 -8.04
CA SER A 79 3.27 -4.72 -8.99
C SER A 79 2.51 -4.80 -10.31
N ASP A 80 2.66 -3.78 -11.17
CA ASP A 80 2.22 -3.76 -12.56
C ASP A 80 3.07 -4.63 -13.51
N TYR A 81 3.96 -5.45 -12.95
CA TYR A 81 4.93 -6.23 -13.70
C TYR A 81 4.64 -7.73 -13.62
N ARG A 82 4.36 -8.29 -14.81
CA ARG A 82 4.26 -9.72 -15.08
C ARG A 82 5.15 -10.10 -16.26
N TRP A 83 5.88 -11.21 -16.15
CA TRP A 83 6.75 -11.69 -17.23
C TRP A 83 6.91 -13.21 -17.25
N ILE A 84 7.47 -13.74 -18.35
CA ILE A 84 7.81 -15.17 -18.48
C ILE A 84 9.08 -15.53 -17.68
N VAL A 85 9.93 -14.54 -17.38
CA VAL A 85 11.18 -14.67 -16.63
C VAL A 85 11.15 -13.68 -15.46
N PRO A 86 11.46 -14.09 -14.22
CA PRO A 86 11.43 -13.17 -13.08
C PRO A 86 12.52 -12.08 -13.19
N ASN A 87 12.29 -10.94 -12.51
CA ASN A 87 13.31 -9.93 -12.20
C ASN A 87 14.01 -9.20 -13.37
N LYS A 88 13.33 -8.95 -14.51
CA LYS A 88 13.94 -8.14 -15.59
C LYS A 88 13.93 -6.63 -15.31
N LYS A 89 13.15 -6.17 -14.34
CA LYS A 89 13.06 -4.75 -13.95
C LYS A 89 13.55 -4.55 -12.52
N LYS A 90 14.14 -3.38 -12.27
CA LYS A 90 14.52 -2.97 -10.91
C LYS A 90 13.26 -2.64 -10.11
N ILE A 91 13.27 -2.93 -8.82
CA ILE A 91 12.11 -2.68 -7.94
C ILE A 91 11.64 -1.22 -7.95
N LYS A 92 12.57 -0.27 -8.03
CA LYS A 92 12.31 1.18 -8.10
C LYS A 92 11.53 1.60 -9.36
N GLU A 93 11.63 0.79 -10.42
CA GLU A 93 10.93 1.04 -11.68
C GLU A 93 9.51 0.48 -11.66
N LEU A 94 9.18 -0.38 -10.69
CA LEU A 94 7.87 -1.00 -10.58
C LEU A 94 6.86 -0.02 -9.99
N ASN A 95 5.60 -0.26 -10.32
CA ASN A 95 4.46 0.45 -9.78
C ASN A 95 3.61 -0.56 -9.02
N PHE A 96 3.37 -0.32 -7.73
CA PHE A 96 2.65 -1.27 -6.89
C PHE A 96 1.20 -0.87 -6.69
N PHE A 97 0.33 -1.86 -6.50
CA PHE A 97 -1.10 -1.64 -6.43
C PHE A 97 -1.45 -0.93 -5.13
N GLY A 98 -2.04 0.26 -5.24
CA GLY A 98 -2.52 1.01 -4.10
C GLY A 98 -3.72 1.89 -4.41
N ARG A 99 -4.08 2.73 -3.46
CA ARG A 99 -5.15 3.73 -3.60
C ARG A 99 -4.84 4.94 -2.74
N GLN A 100 -5.47 6.06 -3.05
CA GLN A 100 -5.52 7.17 -2.10
C GLN A 100 -6.85 7.17 -1.37
N ILE A 101 -6.76 7.33 -0.05
CA ILE A 101 -7.92 7.47 0.83
C ILE A 101 -7.82 8.86 1.49
N PRO A 102 -8.91 9.65 1.47
CA PRO A 102 -8.97 10.91 2.20
C PRO A 102 -8.72 10.71 3.70
N SER A 103 -7.92 11.59 4.29
CA SER A 103 -7.63 11.64 5.72
C SER A 103 -8.28 12.87 6.33
N GLY A 104 -9.30 12.63 7.16
CA GLY A 104 -10.06 13.71 7.82
C GLY A 104 -10.83 14.62 6.85
N PHE A 105 -11.19 15.81 7.32
CA PHE A 105 -12.04 16.76 6.59
C PHE A 105 -11.25 17.85 5.83
N GLY A 106 -9.92 17.83 5.91
CA GLY A 106 -9.04 18.87 5.34
C GLY A 106 -8.72 18.72 3.85
N GLY A 107 -9.17 17.62 3.23
CA GLY A 107 -8.80 17.29 1.85
C GLY A 107 -7.41 16.64 1.70
N ASP A 108 -6.72 16.38 2.82
CA ASP A 108 -5.46 15.64 2.80
C ASP A 108 -5.71 14.16 2.47
N CYS A 109 -4.71 13.49 1.89
CA CYS A 109 -4.85 12.11 1.43
C CYS A 109 -3.63 11.25 1.71
N ILE A 110 -3.89 9.97 1.95
CA ILE A 110 -2.87 8.98 2.29
C ILE A 110 -2.73 8.01 1.13
N ASN A 111 -1.49 7.75 0.72
CA ASN A 111 -1.18 6.65 -0.17
C ASN A 111 -1.24 5.34 0.61
N CYS A 112 -2.06 4.41 0.14
CA CYS A 112 -2.29 3.13 0.78
C CYS A 112 -1.97 1.99 -0.19
N CYS A 113 -1.41 0.91 0.33
CA CYS A 113 -1.13 -0.31 -0.40
C CYS A 113 -2.39 -1.19 -0.45
N ASP A 114 -2.67 -1.74 -1.62
CA ASP A 114 -3.68 -2.79 -1.79
C ASP A 114 -2.97 -4.14 -1.67
N LEU A 115 -3.51 -4.99 -0.81
CA LEU A 115 -2.90 -6.27 -0.45
C LEU A 115 -3.80 -7.43 -0.84
N VAL A 116 -3.20 -8.42 -1.48
CA VAL A 116 -3.77 -9.77 -1.58
C VAL A 116 -3.22 -10.62 -0.46
N TYR A 117 -4.07 -11.37 0.24
CA TYR A 117 -3.62 -12.27 1.31
C TYR A 117 -3.62 -13.70 0.81
N LEU A 118 -2.47 -14.34 0.93
CA LEU A 118 -2.26 -15.75 0.61
C LEU A 118 -1.92 -16.52 1.88
N ASN A 119 -2.61 -17.63 2.10
CA ASN A 119 -2.30 -18.50 3.22
C ASN A 119 -0.95 -19.19 3.01
N GLN A 120 -0.22 -19.42 4.10
CA GLN A 120 1.08 -20.08 4.11
C GLN A 120 1.12 -21.41 3.36
N LYS A 121 0.01 -22.16 3.33
CA LYS A 121 -0.09 -23.45 2.62
C LYS A 121 0.01 -23.30 1.10
N ASP A 122 -0.38 -22.15 0.55
CA ASP A 122 -0.51 -21.90 -0.89
C ASP A 122 0.72 -21.20 -1.49
N VAL A 123 1.57 -20.62 -0.63
CA VAL A 123 2.77 -19.87 -1.04
C VAL A 123 4.01 -20.74 -1.20
N ASP A 124 4.00 -21.97 -0.67
CA ASP A 124 5.25 -22.67 -0.36
C ASP A 124 6.10 -23.11 -1.57
N LYS A 125 5.46 -23.41 -2.71
CA LYS A 125 6.14 -23.95 -3.90
C LYS A 125 6.28 -22.96 -5.05
N ASN A 126 5.41 -21.95 -5.07
CA ASN A 126 5.23 -21.09 -6.24
C ASN A 126 5.72 -19.66 -5.99
N ILE A 127 6.20 -19.37 -4.78
CA ILE A 127 6.71 -18.05 -4.42
C ILE A 127 8.18 -18.16 -4.05
N ILE A 128 9.00 -17.33 -4.70
CA ILE A 128 10.42 -17.18 -4.40
C ILE A 128 10.71 -15.74 -3.98
N VAL A 129 11.58 -15.57 -2.98
CA VAL A 129 12.14 -14.26 -2.65
C VAL A 129 13.24 -13.95 -3.67
N VAL A 130 13.13 -12.79 -4.30
CA VAL A 130 14.03 -12.35 -5.37
C VAL A 130 14.91 -11.17 -4.95
N ASN A 131 14.48 -10.44 -3.94
CA ASN A 131 15.21 -9.33 -3.35
C ASN A 131 14.61 -9.03 -1.96
N ASN A 132 15.30 -8.26 -1.14
CA ASN A 132 14.76 -7.72 0.10
C ASN A 132 15.03 -6.21 0.14
N ILE A 133 14.03 -5.46 0.58
CA ILE A 133 14.14 -4.01 0.79
C ILE A 133 13.76 -3.69 2.23
N LYS A 134 14.45 -2.71 2.81
CA LYS A 134 14.09 -2.20 4.13
C LYS A 134 12.90 -1.27 3.97
N ILE A 135 11.79 -1.61 4.61
CA ILE A 135 10.56 -0.81 4.62
C ILE A 135 10.40 -0.15 5.99
N ASP A 136 10.05 1.14 6.00
CA ASP A 136 9.58 1.81 7.20
C ASP A 136 8.12 1.43 7.45
N ILE A 137 7.93 0.54 8.41
CA ILE A 137 6.62 -0.01 8.78
C ILE A 137 5.61 1.08 9.17
N ASN A 138 6.08 2.23 9.66
CA ASN A 138 5.21 3.33 10.09
C ASN A 138 4.60 4.11 8.92
N LYS A 139 5.17 3.95 7.71
CA LYS A 139 4.67 4.54 6.46
C LYS A 139 3.71 3.61 5.72
N ILE A 140 3.58 2.36 6.15
CA ILE A 140 2.63 1.43 5.55
C ILE A 140 1.22 1.85 5.97
N SER A 141 0.35 2.02 4.98
CA SER A 141 -1.09 2.10 5.19
C SER A 141 -1.78 1.15 4.24
N ILE A 142 -2.76 0.39 4.74
CA ILE A 142 -3.48 -0.62 3.99
C ILE A 142 -4.78 0.00 3.48
N GLY A 143 -4.97 -0.03 2.17
CA GLY A 143 -6.15 0.56 1.52
C GLY A 143 -7.21 -0.48 1.16
N SER A 144 -6.78 -1.71 0.90
CA SER A 144 -7.66 -2.83 0.61
C SER A 144 -7.01 -4.14 1.00
N ILE A 145 -7.84 -5.04 1.50
CA ILE A 145 -7.46 -6.39 1.88
C ILE A 145 -8.30 -7.34 1.04
N GLN A 146 -7.65 -8.21 0.28
CA GLN A 146 -8.32 -9.23 -0.51
C GLN A 146 -7.76 -10.62 -0.19
N PRO A 147 -8.40 -11.39 0.69
CA PRO A 147 -8.01 -12.78 0.92
C PRO A 147 -8.33 -13.62 -0.32
N LEU A 148 -7.38 -14.45 -0.74
CA LEU A 148 -7.55 -15.34 -1.89
C LEU A 148 -7.67 -16.79 -1.40
N GLY A 149 -8.67 -17.49 -1.92
CA GLY A 149 -8.91 -18.89 -1.56
C GLY A 149 -7.94 -19.84 -2.25
N LYS A 150 -7.37 -19.42 -3.38
CA LYS A 150 -6.43 -20.19 -4.21
C LYS A 150 -5.42 -19.27 -4.87
N LEU A 151 -4.19 -19.75 -5.05
CA LEU A 151 -3.11 -19.00 -5.70
C LEU A 151 -3.51 -18.47 -7.10
N LYS A 152 -4.27 -19.26 -7.88
CA LYS A 152 -4.67 -18.89 -9.26
C LYS A 152 -5.55 -17.63 -9.32
N GLU A 153 -6.22 -17.27 -8.23
CA GLU A 153 -7.07 -16.07 -8.17
C GLU A 153 -6.25 -14.78 -8.30
N ILE A 154 -4.93 -14.83 -8.07
CA ILE A 154 -4.00 -13.71 -8.33
C ILE A 154 -4.11 -13.23 -9.76
N GLU A 155 -4.30 -14.11 -10.75
CA GLU A 155 -4.37 -13.67 -12.15
C GLU A 155 -5.60 -12.77 -12.38
N THR A 156 -6.75 -13.20 -11.89
CA THR A 156 -7.99 -12.43 -11.99
C THR A 156 -7.87 -11.10 -11.24
N THR A 157 -7.37 -11.13 -10.00
CA THR A 157 -7.16 -9.93 -9.19
C THR A 157 -6.17 -8.97 -9.83
N TYR A 158 -5.07 -9.48 -10.38
CA TYR A 158 -4.07 -8.70 -11.10
C TYR A 158 -4.68 -7.94 -12.28
N PHE A 159 -5.40 -8.65 -13.16
CA PHE A 159 -5.99 -8.04 -14.34
C PHE A 159 -7.10 -7.04 -13.99
N GLN A 160 -7.90 -7.32 -12.97
CA GLN A 160 -8.90 -6.37 -12.46
C GLN A 160 -8.22 -5.12 -11.88
N GLY A 161 -7.18 -5.28 -11.08
CA GLY A 161 -6.40 -4.20 -10.49
C GLY A 161 -5.73 -3.32 -11.55
N MET A 162 -5.15 -3.91 -12.59
CA MET A 162 -4.60 -3.20 -13.76
C MET A 162 -5.69 -2.42 -14.51
N LYS A 163 -6.88 -3.03 -14.72
CA LYS A 163 -7.99 -2.38 -15.42
C LYS A 163 -8.56 -1.20 -14.63
N ALA A 164 -8.66 -1.32 -13.31
CA ALA A 164 -9.14 -0.27 -12.44
C ALA A 164 -8.21 0.96 -12.50
N ARG A 165 -6.89 0.75 -12.43
CA ARG A 165 -5.86 1.81 -12.43
C ARG A 165 -5.60 2.46 -13.78
N LYS A 166 -6.15 1.90 -14.87
CA LYS A 166 -6.17 2.56 -16.20
C LYS A 166 -7.29 3.59 -16.34
N ARG A 167 -8.29 3.56 -15.46
CA ARG A 167 -9.35 4.57 -15.43
C ARG A 167 -8.75 5.86 -14.88
N LYS A 168 -9.24 7.02 -15.34
CA LYS A 168 -8.82 8.32 -14.80
C LYS A 168 -9.13 8.33 -13.29
N SER A 169 -8.09 8.33 -12.45
CA SER A 169 -8.24 8.49 -11.00
C SER A 169 -8.87 9.86 -10.74
N ALA A 170 -9.82 9.92 -9.81
CA ALA A 170 -10.36 11.21 -9.40
C ALA A 170 -9.34 11.93 -8.54
N GLU A 171 -9.43 13.27 -8.49
CA GLU A 171 -8.65 14.01 -7.53
C GLU A 171 -9.11 13.61 -6.12
N CYS A 172 -8.15 13.63 -5.19
CA CYS A 172 -8.46 13.20 -3.85
C CYS A 172 -9.37 14.24 -3.16
N GLY A 173 -10.46 13.80 -2.54
CA GLY A 173 -11.53 14.66 -2.03
C GLY A 173 -12.72 14.84 -2.99
N GLU A 174 -12.54 14.68 -4.31
CA GLU A 174 -13.67 14.65 -5.26
C GLU A 174 -14.44 13.33 -5.22
N ALA A 175 -13.75 12.23 -4.87
CA ALA A 175 -14.36 10.91 -4.70
C ALA A 175 -15.48 10.89 -3.64
N THR A 176 -15.49 11.84 -2.70
CA THR A 176 -16.55 11.98 -1.68
C THR A 176 -17.90 12.39 -2.28
N LEU A 177 -17.90 13.05 -3.45
CA LEU A 177 -19.11 13.48 -4.15
C LEU A 177 -19.65 12.41 -5.12
N GLU A 178 -18.83 11.41 -5.47
CA GLU A 178 -19.23 10.25 -6.26
C GLU A 178 -18.86 8.95 -5.52
N PRO A 179 -19.79 8.37 -4.73
CA PRO A 179 -19.51 7.23 -3.84
C PRO A 179 -18.96 5.96 -4.53
N ASN A 180 -18.96 5.91 -5.87
CA ASN A 180 -18.42 4.80 -6.66
C ASN A 180 -17.01 5.07 -7.24
N ARG A 181 -16.41 6.24 -6.99
CA ARG A 181 -15.06 6.57 -7.49
C ARG A 181 -13.99 6.11 -6.51
N ILE A 182 -13.59 4.85 -6.64
CA ILE A 182 -12.40 4.31 -5.97
C ILE A 182 -11.15 4.97 -6.61
N ASN A 183 -10.33 5.62 -5.79
CA ASN A 183 -9.08 6.28 -6.21
C ASN A 183 -7.91 5.29 -6.33
N ASP A 184 -8.15 4.20 -7.04
CA ASP A 184 -7.13 3.21 -7.39
C ASP A 184 -6.00 3.90 -8.16
N ARG A 185 -4.77 3.65 -7.72
CA ARG A 185 -3.56 4.19 -8.33
C ARG A 185 -2.38 3.26 -8.11
N TYR A 186 -1.23 3.65 -8.62
CA TYR A 186 0.00 3.01 -8.24
C TYR A 186 0.71 3.77 -7.13
N PHE A 187 1.40 3.05 -6.24
CA PHE A 187 2.39 3.62 -5.34
C PHE A 187 3.80 3.26 -5.80
N LYS A 188 4.73 4.11 -5.43
CA LYS A 188 6.16 3.91 -5.67
C LYS A 188 6.79 3.35 -4.40
N ILE A 189 7.77 2.47 -4.55
CA ILE A 189 8.32 1.80 -3.37
C ILE A 189 9.01 2.79 -2.43
N GLU A 190 9.55 3.89 -3.00
CA GLU A 190 10.11 5.03 -2.30
C GLU A 190 9.14 5.67 -1.28
N ASP A 191 7.83 5.51 -1.46
CA ASP A 191 6.81 6.03 -0.55
C ASP A 191 6.86 5.36 0.84
N VAL A 192 7.47 4.17 0.94
CA VAL A 192 7.53 3.35 2.16
C VAL A 192 8.95 2.91 2.56
N LEU A 193 9.99 3.45 1.90
CA LEU A 193 11.39 3.26 2.32
C LEU A 193 11.77 4.12 3.53
#